data_AF-A0A0Q5ENI6-F1
#
_entry.id   AF-A0A0Q5ENI6-F1
#
_cell.length_a   1.000
_cell.length_b   1.000
_cell.length_c   1.000
_cell.angle_alpha   90.00
_cell.angle_beta   90.00
_cell.angle_gamma   90.00
#
_symmetry.space_group_name_H-M   'P 1'
#
loop_
_entity.id
_entity.type
_entity.pdbx_description
1 polymer ?
#
loop_
_entity_poly.entity_id
_entity_poly.type
_entity_poly.pdbx_seq_one_letter_code
_entity_poly.pdbx_strand_id
1 'polypeptide(L)'
;MTTEYKASEQLIADPLVELMESVDINNDGVEEPVVSLGTLGDRDLVLLVSATTLFDGTDGTTIEHANFADGDEIDISWQGQGLDGANVSWSQAIKVLNQVPAQAFEFRVPSDKVKALVGSTASVSYQITRGANSDAPGKIQHSGVVQLYLDGLDLHKPVIAEAEGDSLDTARLSGTEGQRYASVKIDYPDMQLGDFVEVYRNGLAVQEVAVSASMLGHPLEIHCLGPTWPT
;
A
#
# COMPACT_ATOMS: atom_id res chain seq x y z
N MET A 1 -4.08 -42.34 -42.26
CA MET A 1 -2.86 -41.57 -41.94
C MET A 1 -3.28 -40.58 -40.88
N THR A 2 -2.97 -40.92 -39.63
CA THR A 2 -3.38 -40.14 -38.46
C THR A 2 -2.26 -39.16 -38.17
N THR A 3 -2.50 -37.88 -38.41
CA THR A 3 -1.53 -36.84 -38.10
C THR A 3 -1.54 -36.63 -36.59
N GLU A 4 -0.49 -37.12 -35.92
CA GLU A 4 -0.16 -36.73 -34.55
C GLU A 4 0.10 -35.21 -34.54
N TYR A 5 -0.81 -34.45 -33.95
CA TYR A 5 -0.53 -33.08 -33.55
C TYR A 5 0.33 -33.16 -32.29
N LYS A 6 1.65 -33.15 -32.47
CA LYS A 6 2.59 -32.91 -31.37
C LYS A 6 2.24 -31.55 -30.79
N ALA A 7 1.66 -31.51 -29.60
CA ALA A 7 1.57 -30.32 -28.78
C ALA A 7 3.00 -29.88 -28.45
N SER A 8 3.55 -29.06 -29.33
CA SER A 8 4.78 -28.32 -29.15
C SER A 8 4.64 -27.46 -27.89
N GLU A 9 5.51 -27.69 -26.91
CA GLU A 9 6.30 -26.78 -26.05
C GLU A 9 6.05 -25.24 -26.10
N GLN A 10 4.84 -24.77 -26.38
CA GLN A 10 4.44 -23.37 -26.50
C GLN A 10 3.05 -23.17 -25.91
N LEU A 11 2.92 -23.43 -24.62
CA LEU A 11 1.93 -22.78 -23.76
C LEU A 11 2.32 -22.97 -22.29
N ILE A 12 3.59 -22.74 -21.94
CA ILE A 12 3.89 -22.39 -20.55
C ILE A 12 3.47 -20.93 -20.46
N ALA A 13 2.17 -20.71 -20.25
CA ALA A 13 1.69 -19.41 -19.84
C ALA A 13 2.49 -19.05 -18.59
N ASP A 14 3.36 -18.05 -18.69
CA ASP A 14 3.87 -17.36 -17.52
C ASP A 14 2.66 -17.09 -16.63
N PRO A 15 2.61 -17.60 -15.39
CA PRO A 15 1.53 -17.23 -14.49
C PRO A 15 1.75 -15.76 -14.15
N LEU A 16 1.13 -14.91 -14.96
CA LEU A 16 1.06 -13.47 -14.79
C LEU A 16 0.72 -13.21 -13.33
N VAL A 17 1.59 -12.49 -12.64
CA VAL A 17 1.21 -11.84 -11.38
C VAL A 17 0.23 -10.73 -11.79
N GLU A 18 -1.06 -11.05 -11.94
CA GLU A 18 -2.08 -10.02 -12.01
C GLU A 18 -2.33 -9.51 -10.60
N LEU A 19 -1.60 -8.46 -10.24
CA LEU A 19 -1.86 -7.65 -9.06
C LEU A 19 -3.22 -6.97 -9.24
N MET A 20 -4.27 -7.53 -8.65
CA MET A 20 -5.61 -6.94 -8.70
C MET A 20 -6.30 -6.91 -7.34
N GLU A 21 -5.82 -6.06 -6.44
CA GLU A 21 -6.73 -5.09 -5.82
C GLU A 21 -5.93 -3.86 -5.35
N SER A 22 -6.20 -2.74 -6.03
CA SER A 22 -5.65 -1.39 -5.88
C SER A 22 -4.15 -1.16 -6.15
N VAL A 23 -3.73 -1.30 -7.41
CA VAL A 23 -2.88 -0.25 -8.00
C VAL A 23 -3.70 0.42 -9.10
N ASP A 24 -4.41 1.48 -8.74
CA ASP A 24 -4.72 2.55 -9.68
C ASP A 24 -4.19 3.81 -9.02
N ILE A 25 -2.89 4.03 -9.14
CA ILE A 25 -2.29 5.29 -8.70
C ILE A 25 -2.19 6.12 -9.96
N ASN A 26 -3.33 6.72 -10.25
CA ASN A 26 -3.61 7.51 -11.45
C ASN A 26 -3.75 6.62 -12.68
N ASN A 27 -4.97 6.55 -13.21
CA ASN A 27 -5.28 6.04 -14.53
C ASN A 27 -4.61 6.93 -15.61
N ASP A 28 -3.27 6.96 -15.65
CA ASP A 28 -2.44 7.86 -16.45
C ASP A 28 -1.48 7.13 -17.41
N GLY A 29 -1.33 5.81 -17.27
CA GLY A 29 -0.56 4.99 -18.19
C GLY A 29 0.97 5.18 -18.11
N VAL A 30 1.54 5.45 -16.92
CA VAL A 30 3.00 5.52 -16.71
C VAL A 30 3.57 4.29 -15.96
N GLU A 31 4.84 3.97 -16.26
CA GLU A 31 5.53 2.67 -16.29
C GLU A 31 5.86 1.90 -14.97
N GLU A 32 5.53 2.36 -13.75
CA GLU A 32 5.82 1.59 -12.52
C GLU A 32 4.69 1.68 -11.47
N PRO A 33 4.29 0.55 -10.84
CA PRO A 33 3.24 0.57 -9.83
C PRO A 33 3.75 1.25 -8.54
N VAL A 34 3.01 2.23 -8.06
CA VAL A 34 3.30 2.92 -6.78
C VAL A 34 2.49 2.25 -5.65
N VAL A 35 2.81 2.50 -4.39
CA VAL A 35 1.96 2.23 -3.23
C VAL A 35 1.97 3.46 -2.33
N SER A 36 0.81 4.12 -2.15
CA SER A 36 0.71 5.29 -1.27
C SER A 36 0.44 4.87 0.17
N LEU A 37 1.34 5.24 1.08
CA LEU A 37 1.13 4.99 2.51
C LEU A 37 0.06 5.89 3.13
N GLY A 38 -0.29 7.01 2.49
CA GLY A 38 -1.42 7.84 2.93
C GLY A 38 -2.76 7.15 2.81
N THR A 39 -2.93 6.26 1.84
CA THR A 39 -4.13 5.43 1.72
C THR A 39 -4.03 4.12 2.52
N LEU A 40 -2.82 3.57 2.66
CA LEU A 40 -2.62 2.31 3.39
C LEU A 40 -2.74 2.48 4.92
N GLY A 41 -2.22 3.58 5.47
CA GLY A 41 -2.21 3.84 6.90
C GLY A 41 -1.51 2.73 7.70
N ASP A 42 -2.21 2.13 8.67
CA ASP A 42 -1.71 1.02 9.50
C ASP A 42 -2.07 -0.38 8.96
N ARG A 43 -2.75 -0.46 7.81
CA ARG A 43 -3.23 -1.71 7.24
C ARG A 43 -2.09 -2.47 6.54
N ASP A 44 -2.19 -3.79 6.53
CA ASP A 44 -1.31 -4.64 5.73
C ASP A 44 -1.57 -4.43 4.24
N LEU A 45 -0.51 -4.46 3.42
CA LEU A 45 -0.62 -4.45 1.97
C LEU A 45 -1.08 -5.83 1.49
N VAL A 46 -2.15 -5.86 0.71
CA VAL A 46 -2.71 -7.10 0.16
C VAL A 46 -2.13 -7.36 -1.24
N LEU A 47 -1.54 -8.53 -1.42
CA LEU A 47 -1.04 -9.03 -2.70
C LEU A 47 -1.90 -10.22 -3.12
N LEU A 48 -2.35 -10.22 -4.36
CA LEU A 48 -3.12 -11.33 -4.93
C LEU A 48 -2.29 -12.09 -5.95
N VAL A 49 -2.39 -13.41 -5.89
CA VAL A 49 -1.83 -14.33 -6.89
C VAL A 49 -2.99 -15.08 -7.55
N SER A 50 -3.24 -14.80 -8.82
CA SER A 50 -4.39 -15.34 -9.57
C SER A 50 -4.36 -16.86 -9.62
N ALA A 51 -5.42 -17.47 -9.09
CA ALA A 51 -5.62 -18.91 -9.07
C ALA A 51 -5.97 -19.46 -10.45
N THR A 52 -6.64 -18.65 -11.28
CA THR A 52 -7.02 -18.99 -12.64
C THR A 52 -6.60 -17.90 -13.62
N THR A 53 -6.29 -18.31 -14.85
CA THR A 53 -6.00 -17.42 -15.97
C THR A 53 -7.06 -17.65 -17.04
N LEU A 54 -7.59 -16.55 -17.58
CA LEU A 54 -8.58 -16.59 -18.65
C LEU A 54 -7.87 -16.41 -20.01
N PHE A 55 -8.22 -17.26 -20.97
CA PHE A 55 -7.74 -17.18 -22.35
C PHE A 55 -8.91 -16.98 -23.30
N ASP A 56 -8.69 -16.20 -24.35
CA ASP A 56 -9.63 -16.14 -25.48
C ASP A 56 -9.46 -17.38 -26.35
N GLY A 57 -10.53 -18.17 -26.42
CA GLY A 57 -10.71 -19.26 -27.36
C GLY A 57 -10.80 -18.75 -28.79
N THR A 58 -10.32 -19.55 -29.73
CA THR A 58 -10.32 -19.22 -31.17
C THR A 58 -11.71 -19.09 -31.78
N ASP A 59 -12.75 -19.54 -31.07
CA ASP A 59 -14.17 -19.41 -31.39
C ASP A 59 -14.88 -18.26 -30.65
N GLY A 60 -14.13 -17.44 -29.90
CA GLY A 60 -14.66 -16.35 -29.07
C GLY A 60 -15.20 -16.81 -27.72
N THR A 61 -14.94 -18.04 -27.31
CA THR A 61 -15.22 -18.51 -25.94
C THR A 61 -14.13 -18.06 -24.98
N THR A 62 -14.43 -17.94 -23.68
CA THR A 62 -13.40 -17.74 -22.65
C THR A 62 -13.05 -19.10 -22.04
N ILE A 63 -11.76 -19.45 -22.07
CA ILE A 63 -11.23 -20.68 -21.48
C ILE A 63 -10.58 -20.31 -20.14
N GLU A 64 -11.08 -20.90 -19.07
CA GLU A 64 -10.47 -20.76 -17.74
C GLU A 64 -9.45 -21.88 -17.51
N HIS A 65 -8.26 -21.51 -17.09
CA HIS A 65 -7.17 -22.43 -16.77
C HIS A 65 -6.75 -22.27 -15.31
N ALA A 66 -6.69 -23.37 -14.57
CA ALA A 66 -6.18 -23.37 -13.20
C ALA A 66 -4.64 -23.29 -13.20
N ASN A 67 -4.10 -22.30 -12.49
CA ASN A 67 -2.65 -22.08 -12.40
C ASN A 67 -1.97 -23.04 -11.40
N PHE A 68 -2.75 -23.57 -10.46
CA PHE A 68 -2.29 -24.40 -9.35
C PHE A 68 -3.08 -25.71 -9.24
N ALA A 69 -2.40 -26.75 -8.78
CA ALA A 69 -2.99 -28.04 -8.44
C ALA A 69 -3.07 -28.23 -6.92
N ASP A 70 -3.94 -29.14 -6.48
CA ASP A 70 -3.98 -29.55 -5.08
C ASP A 70 -2.61 -30.09 -4.62
N GLY A 71 -2.13 -29.59 -3.50
CA GLY A 71 -0.83 -29.91 -2.93
C GLY A 71 0.34 -29.07 -3.43
N ASP A 72 0.15 -28.17 -4.40
CA ASP A 72 1.16 -27.14 -4.74
C ASP A 72 1.43 -26.23 -3.53
N GLU A 73 2.63 -25.66 -3.47
CA GLU A 73 2.99 -24.66 -2.45
C GLU A 73 3.42 -23.37 -3.15
N ILE A 74 2.83 -22.25 -2.73
CA ILE A 74 3.10 -20.91 -3.25
C ILE A 74 3.84 -20.15 -2.16
N ASP A 75 5.04 -19.68 -2.46
CA ASP A 75 5.89 -18.91 -1.54
C ASP A 75 6.15 -17.53 -2.13
N ILE A 76 5.57 -16.50 -1.52
CA ILE A 76 5.72 -15.10 -1.92
C ILE A 76 6.88 -14.45 -1.16
N SER A 77 7.63 -13.61 -1.85
CA SER A 77 8.75 -12.85 -1.32
C SER A 77 8.53 -11.36 -1.55
N TRP A 78 8.75 -10.58 -0.49
CA TRP A 78 8.82 -9.13 -0.46
C TRP A 78 10.21 -8.74 0.02
N GLN A 79 10.90 -7.87 -0.72
CA GLN A 79 12.23 -7.42 -0.34
C GLN A 79 12.53 -6.00 -0.82
N GLY A 80 13.34 -5.27 -0.09
CA GLY A 80 13.82 -3.95 -0.50
C GLY A 80 14.90 -3.43 0.43
N GLN A 81 15.43 -2.27 0.10
CA GLN A 81 16.36 -1.53 0.95
C GLN A 81 15.76 -0.18 1.28
N GLY A 82 15.66 0.15 2.56
CA GLY A 82 15.20 1.45 3.02
C GLY A 82 16.23 2.55 2.75
N LEU A 83 15.81 3.81 2.87
CA LEU A 83 16.69 4.98 2.69
C LEU A 83 17.86 5.03 3.68
N ASP A 84 17.74 4.37 4.83
CA ASP A 84 18.80 4.20 5.83
C ASP A 84 19.81 3.09 5.46
N GLY A 85 19.60 2.40 4.35
CA GLY A 85 20.39 1.27 3.88
C GLY A 85 20.02 -0.07 4.52
N ALA A 86 19.01 -0.12 5.40
CA ALA A 86 18.57 -1.35 6.03
C ALA A 86 17.83 -2.24 5.02
N ASN A 87 18.17 -3.53 5.00
CA ASN A 87 17.45 -4.51 4.18
C ASN A 87 16.17 -4.92 4.90
N VAL A 88 15.05 -4.83 4.19
CA VAL A 88 13.73 -5.26 4.64
C VAL A 88 13.33 -6.46 3.80
N SER A 89 12.94 -7.54 4.46
CA SER A 89 12.35 -8.70 3.79
C SER A 89 11.19 -9.28 4.57
N TRP A 90 10.29 -9.91 3.83
CA TRP A 90 9.16 -10.66 4.33
C TRP A 90 8.80 -11.76 3.32
N SER A 91 8.36 -12.91 3.82
CA SER A 91 7.84 -13.97 2.95
C SER A 91 6.71 -14.73 3.63
N GLN A 92 5.88 -15.37 2.82
CA GLN A 92 4.80 -16.22 3.28
C GLN A 92 4.58 -17.36 2.30
N ALA A 93 4.51 -18.58 2.83
CA ALA A 93 4.17 -19.77 2.07
C ALA A 93 2.75 -20.23 2.40
N ILE A 94 2.00 -20.58 1.37
CA ILE A 94 0.69 -21.23 1.48
C ILE A 94 0.70 -22.54 0.71
N LYS A 95 0.07 -23.54 1.29
CA LYS A 95 -0.17 -24.80 0.61
C LYS A 95 -1.56 -24.77 -0.01
N VAL A 96 -1.63 -25.08 -1.30
CA VAL A 96 -2.89 -25.25 -2.03
C VAL A 96 -3.52 -26.55 -1.52
N LEU A 97 -4.65 -26.43 -0.85
CA LEU A 97 -5.40 -27.55 -0.29
C LEU A 97 -6.85 -27.45 -0.74
N ASN A 98 -7.43 -28.57 -1.19
CA ASN A 98 -8.87 -28.78 -1.40
C ASN A 98 -9.64 -27.58 -1.97
N GLN A 99 -9.86 -27.60 -3.29
CA GLN A 99 -10.50 -26.54 -4.08
C GLN A 99 -9.68 -25.24 -4.09
N VAL A 100 -9.04 -25.01 -5.23
CA VAL A 100 -8.42 -23.72 -5.54
C VAL A 100 -9.52 -22.64 -5.45
N PRO A 101 -9.25 -21.48 -4.81
CA PRO A 101 -10.22 -20.38 -4.79
C PRO A 101 -10.60 -20.01 -6.23
N ALA A 102 -11.83 -19.53 -6.40
CA ALA A 102 -12.36 -19.23 -7.72
C ALA A 102 -11.63 -18.07 -8.44
N GLN A 103 -10.80 -17.29 -7.75
CA GLN A 103 -10.15 -16.10 -8.31
C GLN A 103 -8.66 -16.00 -7.95
N ALA A 104 -8.30 -15.90 -6.66
CA ALA A 104 -6.91 -15.66 -6.26
C ALA A 104 -6.57 -16.16 -4.85
N PHE A 105 -5.28 -16.29 -4.59
CA PHE A 105 -4.70 -16.42 -3.26
C PHE A 105 -4.27 -15.07 -2.72
N GLU A 106 -4.58 -14.81 -1.46
CA GLU A 106 -4.30 -13.55 -0.78
C GLU A 106 -3.08 -13.67 0.14
N PHE A 107 -2.16 -12.70 0.05
CA PHE A 107 -1.00 -12.55 0.91
C PHE A 107 -1.01 -11.15 1.54
N ARG A 108 -0.67 -11.06 2.83
CA ARG A 108 -0.71 -9.80 3.59
C ARG A 108 0.69 -9.43 4.04
N VAL A 109 1.29 -8.46 3.37
CA VAL A 109 2.59 -7.90 3.78
C VAL A 109 2.34 -7.00 5.00
N PRO A 110 2.97 -7.28 6.15
CA PRO A 110 2.77 -6.51 7.36
C PRO A 110 3.08 -5.03 7.17
N SER A 111 2.24 -4.15 7.72
CA SER A 111 2.37 -2.70 7.52
C SER A 111 3.72 -2.13 7.98
N ASP A 112 4.37 -2.72 9.00
CA ASP A 112 5.70 -2.33 9.45
C ASP A 112 6.78 -2.59 8.39
N LYS A 113 6.65 -3.66 7.60
CA LYS A 113 7.56 -3.97 6.48
C LYS A 113 7.37 -3.04 5.30
N VAL A 114 6.12 -2.66 5.02
CA VAL A 114 5.80 -1.71 3.96
C VAL A 114 6.34 -0.33 4.32
N LYS A 115 6.10 0.14 5.56
CA LYS A 115 6.57 1.44 6.06
C LYS A 115 8.09 1.53 6.19
N ALA A 116 8.78 0.42 6.44
CA ALA A 116 10.25 0.42 6.48
C ALA A 116 10.89 0.74 5.11
N LEU A 117 10.13 0.70 4.03
CA LEU A 117 10.59 0.99 2.67
C LEU A 117 10.05 2.31 2.11
N VAL A 118 9.51 3.21 2.93
CA VAL A 118 9.07 4.57 2.51
C VAL A 118 10.16 5.27 1.69
N GLY A 119 9.76 5.86 0.57
CA GLY A 119 10.64 6.59 -0.36
C GLY A 119 11.62 5.70 -1.11
N SER A 120 11.43 4.37 -1.07
CA SER A 120 12.29 3.37 -1.70
C SER A 120 11.46 2.41 -2.56
N THR A 121 12.15 1.49 -3.26
CA THR A 121 11.50 0.46 -4.09
C THR A 121 11.49 -0.90 -3.39
N ALA A 122 10.34 -1.57 -3.40
CA ALA A 122 10.21 -2.98 -3.03
C ALA A 122 10.15 -3.87 -4.27
N SER A 123 10.67 -5.08 -4.16
CA SER A 123 10.57 -6.15 -5.14
C SER A 123 9.65 -7.24 -4.61
N VAL A 124 8.71 -7.67 -5.43
CA VAL A 124 7.77 -8.76 -5.14
C VAL A 124 7.92 -9.85 -6.19
N SER A 125 8.02 -11.10 -5.74
CA SER A 125 7.95 -12.27 -6.60
C SER A 125 7.41 -13.46 -5.82
N TYR A 126 7.03 -14.52 -6.50
CA TYR A 126 6.68 -15.78 -5.87
C TYR A 126 7.31 -16.96 -6.60
N GLN A 127 7.36 -18.09 -5.89
CA GLN A 127 7.71 -19.38 -6.46
C GLN A 127 6.62 -20.40 -6.16
N ILE A 128 6.50 -21.39 -7.05
CA ILE A 128 5.59 -22.52 -6.91
C ILE A 128 6.43 -23.78 -6.80
N THR A 129 6.26 -24.53 -5.73
CA THR A 129 6.73 -25.91 -5.64
C THR A 129 5.57 -26.85 -5.97
N ARG A 130 5.70 -27.60 -7.07
CA ARG A 130 4.66 -28.48 -7.57
C ARG A 130 4.44 -29.68 -6.65
N GLY A 131 3.18 -29.89 -6.25
CA GLY A 131 2.75 -30.92 -5.32
C GLY A 131 2.73 -32.32 -5.92
N ALA A 132 2.53 -33.33 -5.07
CA ALA A 132 2.50 -34.74 -5.48
C ALA A 132 1.39 -35.08 -6.48
N ASN A 133 0.31 -34.29 -6.49
CA ASN A 133 -0.85 -34.48 -7.39
C ASN A 133 -0.76 -33.65 -8.67
N SER A 134 0.33 -32.90 -8.87
CA SER A 134 0.57 -32.15 -10.11
C SER A 134 1.10 -33.05 -11.23
N ASP A 135 1.11 -32.53 -12.45
CA ASP A 135 1.71 -33.15 -13.63
C ASP A 135 3.25 -33.21 -13.58
N ALA A 136 3.89 -32.41 -12.73
CA ALA A 136 5.34 -32.36 -12.55
C ALA A 136 5.76 -32.22 -11.07
N PRO A 137 5.55 -33.25 -10.22
CA PRO A 137 5.85 -33.18 -8.79
C PRO A 137 7.29 -32.80 -8.48
N GLY A 138 7.48 -31.89 -7.51
CA GLY A 138 8.78 -31.41 -7.05
C GLY A 138 9.44 -30.37 -7.97
N LYS A 139 8.84 -30.04 -9.12
CA LYS A 139 9.32 -28.96 -9.98
C LYS A 139 9.07 -27.61 -9.30
N ILE A 140 10.07 -26.73 -9.37
CA ILE A 140 9.95 -25.34 -8.91
C ILE A 140 9.78 -24.43 -10.12
N GLN A 141 8.85 -23.47 -10.03
CA GLN A 141 8.63 -22.41 -11.01
C GLN A 141 8.71 -21.06 -10.31
N HIS A 142 9.29 -20.06 -10.97
CA HIS A 142 9.40 -18.70 -10.44
C HIS A 142 8.55 -17.75 -11.27
N SER A 143 7.95 -16.76 -10.61
CA SER A 143 7.34 -15.62 -11.29
C SER A 143 8.40 -14.63 -11.79
N GLY A 144 7.95 -13.66 -12.59
CA GLY A 144 8.67 -12.39 -12.74
C GLY A 144 8.76 -11.61 -11.43
N VAL A 145 9.61 -10.59 -11.41
CA VAL A 145 9.72 -9.65 -10.28
C VAL A 145 8.94 -8.38 -10.62
N VAL A 146 8.03 -7.98 -9.73
CA VAL A 146 7.38 -6.68 -9.79
C VAL A 146 8.11 -5.72 -8.87
N GLN A 147 8.42 -4.51 -9.36
CA GLN A 147 8.98 -3.44 -8.55
C GLN A 147 7.89 -2.45 -8.20
N LEU A 148 7.80 -2.08 -6.92
CA LEU A 148 6.82 -1.15 -6.37
C LEU A 148 7.54 0.04 -5.75
N TYR A 149 7.20 1.27 -6.12
CA TYR A 149 7.70 2.44 -5.41
C TYR A 149 6.78 2.78 -4.23
N LEU A 150 7.36 2.93 -3.03
CA LEU A 150 6.62 3.12 -1.78
C LEU A 150 6.58 4.62 -1.49
N ASP A 151 5.46 5.25 -1.83
CA ASP A 151 5.30 6.67 -1.59
C ASP A 151 4.94 6.94 -0.12
N GLY A 152 5.63 7.92 0.45
CA GLY A 152 5.53 8.25 1.86
C GLY A 152 4.25 9.00 2.19
N LEU A 153 3.98 9.10 3.50
CA LEU A 153 3.03 10.07 4.02
C LEU A 153 3.77 11.36 4.35
N ASP A 154 3.54 12.42 3.58
CA ASP A 154 4.15 13.73 3.85
C ASP A 154 3.32 14.52 4.87
N LEU A 155 3.71 14.42 6.15
CA LEU A 155 3.18 15.27 7.21
C LEU A 155 4.06 16.51 7.34
N HIS A 156 3.73 17.55 6.59
CA HIS A 156 4.41 18.84 6.71
C HIS A 156 4.37 19.37 8.15
N LYS A 157 5.46 20.02 8.56
CA LYS A 157 5.55 20.65 9.89
C LYS A 157 4.41 21.68 10.06
N PRO A 158 3.66 21.66 11.16
CA PRO A 158 2.65 22.66 11.43
C PRO A 158 3.28 24.05 11.57
N VAL A 159 2.55 25.08 11.09
CA VAL A 159 2.97 26.48 11.18
C VAL A 159 2.04 27.22 12.14
N ILE A 160 2.61 27.98 13.08
CA ILE A 160 1.81 28.89 13.92
C ILE A 160 1.74 30.23 13.19
N ALA A 161 0.53 30.66 12.80
CA ALA A 161 0.34 31.86 11.98
C ALA A 161 0.84 33.14 12.67
N GLU A 162 0.72 33.22 14.00
CA GLU A 162 1.16 34.36 14.80
C GLU A 162 2.63 34.32 15.22
N ALA A 163 3.36 33.23 14.92
CA ALA A 163 4.78 33.12 15.26
C ALA A 163 5.67 33.81 14.22
N GLU A 164 6.75 34.44 14.68
CA GLU A 164 7.82 34.95 13.83
C GLU A 164 9.11 34.15 14.07
N GLY A 165 9.52 33.39 13.06
CA GLY A 165 10.60 32.41 13.21
C GLY A 165 10.24 31.37 14.28
N ASP A 166 11.08 31.27 15.30
CA ASP A 166 10.89 30.33 16.42
C ASP A 166 10.25 30.98 17.67
N SER A 167 9.79 32.24 17.57
CA SER A 167 9.24 32.99 18.70
C SER A 167 7.75 33.30 18.51
N LEU A 168 6.96 33.01 19.54
CA LEU A 168 5.56 33.41 19.63
C LEU A 168 5.42 34.55 20.64
N ASP A 169 5.06 35.73 20.16
CA ASP A 169 4.77 36.89 20.99
C ASP A 169 3.30 36.86 21.44
N THR A 170 3.07 36.80 22.74
CA THR A 170 1.73 36.71 23.34
C THR A 170 0.89 37.99 23.13
N ALA A 171 1.52 39.12 22.81
CA ALA A 171 0.84 40.35 22.41
C ALA A 171 0.26 40.30 21.00
N ARG A 172 0.74 39.36 20.16
CA ARG A 172 0.33 39.21 18.75
C ARG A 172 -0.70 38.11 18.53
N LEU A 173 -1.11 37.43 19.60
CA LEU A 173 -2.16 36.42 19.54
C LEU A 173 -3.49 37.03 19.12
N SER A 174 -4.21 36.28 18.29
CA SER A 174 -5.53 36.62 17.80
C SER A 174 -6.58 36.51 18.93
N GLY A 175 -7.70 37.21 18.78
CA GLY A 175 -8.82 37.19 19.73
C GLY A 175 -8.82 38.34 20.76
N THR A 176 -9.82 38.33 21.65
CA THR A 176 -9.97 39.33 22.71
C THR A 176 -9.31 38.89 24.01
N GLU A 177 -9.09 39.84 24.93
CA GLU A 177 -8.56 39.55 26.27
C GLU A 177 -9.39 38.45 26.98
N GLY A 178 -8.71 37.42 27.48
CA GLY A 178 -9.34 36.22 28.06
C GLY A 178 -9.76 35.13 27.05
N GLN A 179 -9.68 35.36 25.74
CA GLN A 179 -9.97 34.39 24.67
C GLN A 179 -8.89 34.39 23.58
N ARG A 180 -7.65 34.75 23.92
CA ARG A 180 -6.55 34.77 22.96
C ARG A 180 -6.18 33.35 22.50
N TYR A 181 -5.99 33.20 21.20
CA TYR A 181 -5.59 31.95 20.57
C TYR A 181 -4.44 32.15 19.59
N ALA A 182 -3.73 31.07 19.31
CA ALA A 182 -2.85 30.96 18.16
C ALA A 182 -3.51 30.04 17.12
N SER A 183 -3.36 30.38 15.84
CA SER A 183 -3.79 29.54 14.72
C SER A 183 -2.66 28.61 14.32
N VAL A 184 -2.88 27.31 14.48
CA VAL A 184 -2.03 26.25 13.92
C VAL A 184 -2.54 25.92 12.53
N LYS A 185 -1.68 26.10 11.52
CA LYS A 185 -1.95 25.75 10.13
C LYS A 185 -1.22 24.48 9.77
N ILE A 186 -1.95 23.53 9.22
CA ILE A 186 -1.44 22.22 8.81
C ILE A 186 -1.78 22.05 7.33
N ASP A 187 -0.75 22.01 6.50
CA ASP A 187 -0.91 21.72 5.07
C ASP A 187 -0.69 20.23 4.84
N TYR A 188 -1.80 19.49 4.77
CA TYR A 188 -1.78 18.05 4.62
C TYR A 188 -2.70 17.66 3.45
N PRO A 189 -2.17 17.57 2.21
CA PRO A 189 -2.97 17.39 1.00
C PRO A 189 -3.66 16.02 0.93
N ASP A 190 -3.09 15.01 1.59
CA ASP A 190 -3.59 13.62 1.54
C ASP A 190 -4.59 13.28 2.65
N MET A 191 -5.18 14.30 3.30
CA MET A 191 -6.26 14.11 4.28
C MET A 191 -7.42 13.32 3.69
N GLN A 192 -7.97 12.39 4.47
CA GLN A 192 -9.14 11.59 4.12
C GLN A 192 -10.27 11.76 5.13
N LEU A 193 -11.50 11.50 4.67
CA LEU A 193 -12.66 11.49 5.54
C LEU A 193 -12.51 10.38 6.60
N GLY A 194 -12.58 10.76 7.88
CA GLY A 194 -12.38 9.83 9.00
C GLY A 194 -10.99 9.91 9.64
N ASP A 195 -10.07 10.69 9.06
CA ASP A 195 -8.82 11.04 9.75
C ASP A 195 -9.10 11.89 11.00
N PHE A 196 -8.20 11.80 11.97
CA PHE A 196 -8.18 12.67 13.15
C PHE A 196 -6.85 13.41 13.19
N VAL A 197 -6.93 14.73 13.40
CA VAL A 197 -5.76 15.57 13.62
C VAL A 197 -5.72 15.97 15.09
N GLU A 198 -4.69 15.51 15.79
CA GLU A 198 -4.46 15.82 17.19
C GLU A 198 -3.32 16.83 17.33
N VAL A 199 -3.62 17.97 17.94
CA VAL A 199 -2.65 19.04 18.18
C VAL A 199 -2.10 18.92 19.59
N TYR A 200 -0.76 18.85 19.69
CA TYR A 200 -0.05 18.78 20.95
C TYR A 200 0.62 20.12 21.29
N ARG A 201 0.50 20.55 22.54
CA ARG A 201 1.26 21.69 23.10
C ARG A 201 2.07 21.20 24.29
N ASN A 202 3.39 21.34 24.23
CA ASN A 202 4.31 20.86 25.27
C ASN A 202 4.10 19.37 25.64
N GLY A 203 3.77 18.54 24.65
CA GLY A 203 3.50 17.11 24.83
C GLY A 203 2.11 16.77 25.38
N LEU A 204 1.22 17.74 25.59
CA LEU A 204 -0.17 17.52 25.98
C LEU A 204 -1.08 17.76 24.78
N ALA A 205 -1.97 16.80 24.49
CA ALA A 205 -3.04 17.00 23.53
C ALA A 205 -3.94 18.15 23.98
N VAL A 206 -4.09 19.16 23.12
CA VAL A 206 -4.92 20.35 23.40
C VAL A 206 -6.18 20.41 22.55
N GLN A 207 -6.19 19.72 21.40
CA GLN A 207 -7.34 19.67 20.52
C GLN A 207 -7.27 18.46 19.59
N GLU A 208 -8.40 17.81 19.39
CA GLU A 208 -8.60 16.77 18.37
C GLU A 208 -9.63 17.31 17.37
N VAL A 209 -9.34 17.13 16.07
CA VAL A 209 -10.21 17.55 14.97
C VAL A 209 -10.47 16.35 14.07
N ALA A 210 -11.72 15.90 14.01
CA ALA A 210 -12.15 14.93 13.02
C ALA A 210 -12.23 15.60 11.64
N VAL A 211 -11.54 15.03 10.66
CA VAL A 211 -11.51 15.53 9.28
C VAL A 211 -12.88 15.30 8.63
N SER A 212 -13.50 16.40 8.20
CA SER A 212 -14.79 16.38 7.50
C SER A 212 -14.62 16.62 6.01
N ALA A 213 -15.66 16.33 5.23
CA ALA A 213 -15.63 16.50 3.77
C ALA A 213 -15.31 17.95 3.33
N SER A 214 -15.60 18.96 4.16
CA SER A 214 -15.29 20.37 3.85
C SER A 214 -13.82 20.74 4.09
N MET A 215 -13.03 19.86 4.70
CA MET A 215 -11.61 20.08 5.01
C MET A 215 -10.68 19.46 3.97
N LEU A 216 -11.18 18.57 3.12
CA LEU A 216 -10.38 17.86 2.11
C LEU A 216 -9.82 18.85 1.07
N GLY A 217 -8.54 18.71 0.73
CA GLY A 217 -7.86 19.57 -0.26
C GLY A 217 -7.62 21.01 0.20
N HIS A 218 -7.79 21.30 1.49
CA HIS A 218 -7.57 22.63 2.07
C HIS A 218 -6.68 22.53 3.31
N PRO A 219 -5.76 23.48 3.54
CA PRO A 219 -5.01 23.53 4.78
C PRO A 219 -5.96 23.62 5.99
N LEU A 220 -5.71 22.81 7.02
CA LEU A 220 -6.44 22.90 8.27
C LEU A 220 -5.94 24.11 9.07
N GLU A 221 -6.88 24.91 9.56
CA GLU A 221 -6.60 25.96 10.54
C GLU A 221 -7.28 25.62 11.86
N ILE A 222 -6.48 25.46 12.91
CA ILE A 222 -6.92 25.04 14.24
C ILE A 222 -6.59 26.15 15.24
N HIS A 223 -7.61 26.68 15.91
CA HIS A 223 -7.44 27.74 16.90
C HIS A 223 -7.20 27.17 18.29
N CYS A 224 -5.94 27.20 18.73
CA CYS A 224 -5.55 26.71 20.04
C CYS A 224 -5.71 27.81 21.11
N LEU A 225 -6.71 27.67 21.98
CA LEU A 225 -6.92 28.57 23.11
C LEU A 225 -5.81 28.39 24.17
N GLY A 226 -5.34 29.50 24.73
CA GLY A 226 -4.48 29.49 25.89
C GLY A 226 -5.26 29.64 27.19
N PRO A 227 -4.97 28.87 28.25
CA PRO A 227 -5.31 29.29 29.60
C PRO A 227 -4.42 30.49 29.92
N THR A 228 -4.98 31.70 29.89
CA THR A 228 -4.32 32.97 30.27
C THR A 228 -2.82 33.03 29.91
N TRP A 229 -2.52 33.36 28.65
CA TRP A 229 -1.14 33.65 28.25
C TRP A 229 -0.54 34.67 29.22
N PRO A 230 0.61 34.39 29.86
CA PRO A 230 1.23 35.35 30.76
C PRO A 230 1.54 36.63 29.99
N THR A 231 1.09 37.74 30.56
CA THR A 231 1.35 39.12 30.12
C THR A 231 2.82 39.48 30.23
#